data_AF-A0A290MLK2-F1
#
_entry.id   AF-A0A290MLK2-F1
#
_cell.length_a   1.000
_cell.length_b   1.000
_cell.length_c   1.000
_cell.angle_alpha   90.00
_cell.angle_beta   90.00
_cell.angle_gamma   90.00
#
_symmetry.space_group_name_H-M   'P 1'
#
loop_
_entity.id
_entity.type
_entity.pdbx_description
1 polymer ?
#
loop_
_entity_poly.entity_id
_entity_poly.type
_entity_poly.pdbx_seq_one_letter_code
_entity_poly.pdbx_strand_id
1 'polypeptide(L)'
;MIRSLVLAASAIATLVAVPASAEEIRVKVAGRPAAEVRAEIVKAASTVCWKDVRGEALAGYLYPACIRASVNDAVAKLNSPALTAYNAANPAVVSR
;
A
#
# COMPACT_ATOMS: atom_id res chain seq x y z
N MET A 1 -4.59 20.68 57.24
CA MET A 1 -4.57 21.77 56.24
C MET A 1 -3.31 21.61 55.39
N ILE A 2 -3.43 21.02 54.21
CA ILE A 2 -2.31 20.93 53.24
C ILE A 2 -2.85 21.30 51.85
N ARG A 3 -2.01 22.03 51.13
CA ARG A 3 -2.32 23.04 50.11
C ARG A 3 -2.63 22.43 48.74
N SER A 4 -3.62 23.03 48.09
CA SER A 4 -3.94 22.85 46.67
C SER A 4 -2.71 23.07 45.79
N LEU A 5 -2.42 22.11 44.91
CA LEU A 5 -1.56 22.31 43.75
C LEU A 5 -2.41 22.08 42.49
N VAL A 6 -2.57 23.16 41.75
CA VAL A 6 -3.26 23.27 40.46
C VAL A 6 -2.22 23.09 39.35
N LEU A 7 -2.70 22.63 38.19
CA LEU A 7 -2.09 22.64 36.85
C LEU A 7 -1.06 21.54 36.50
N ALA A 8 -1.55 20.57 35.73
CA ALA A 8 -0.85 20.11 34.54
C ALA A 8 -1.87 19.98 33.40
N ALA A 9 -1.94 21.01 32.55
CA ALA A 9 -2.64 20.94 31.28
C ALA A 9 -1.85 20.02 30.35
N SER A 10 -2.21 18.74 30.30
CA SER A 10 -1.73 17.82 29.28
C SER A 10 -2.30 18.25 27.93
N ALA A 11 -1.50 18.95 27.15
CA ALA A 11 -1.79 19.25 25.75
C ALA A 11 -1.91 17.91 25.00
N ILE A 12 -3.14 17.53 24.67
CA ILE A 12 -3.41 16.44 23.74
C ILE A 12 -3.06 17.03 22.38
N ALA A 13 -1.82 16.81 21.91
CA ALA A 13 -1.48 17.03 20.52
C ALA A 13 -2.33 16.03 19.72
N THR A 14 -3.48 16.50 19.23
CA THR A 14 -4.22 15.83 18.17
C THR A 14 -3.28 15.80 16.97
N LEU A 15 -2.61 14.66 16.78
CA LEU A 15 -2.06 14.31 15.49
C LEU A 15 -3.25 14.35 14.54
N VAL A 16 -3.42 15.48 13.86
CA VAL A 16 -4.29 15.55 12.70
C VAL A 16 -3.66 14.55 11.75
N ALA A 17 -4.25 13.35 11.70
CA ALA A 17 -4.03 12.43 10.62
C ALA A 17 -4.43 13.20 9.38
N VAL A 18 -3.45 13.87 8.76
CA VAL A 18 -3.60 14.37 7.41
C VAL A 18 -4.11 13.16 6.65
N PRO A 19 -5.28 13.24 6.00
CA PRO A 19 -5.71 12.13 5.18
C PRO A 19 -4.54 11.92 4.23
N ALA A 20 -3.85 10.78 4.35
CA ALA A 20 -3.09 10.28 3.23
C ALA A 20 -4.13 10.32 2.12
N SER A 21 -3.94 11.21 1.14
CA SER A 21 -4.73 11.24 -0.08
C SER A 21 -4.41 9.92 -0.78
N ALA A 22 -4.97 8.84 -0.23
CA ALA A 22 -4.81 7.50 -0.67
C ALA A 22 -5.55 7.48 -1.99
N GLU A 23 -4.79 7.59 -3.06
CA GLU A 23 -5.34 7.49 -4.39
C GLU A 23 -5.96 6.09 -4.51
N GLU A 24 -7.28 6.05 -4.42
CA GLU A 24 -8.02 4.80 -4.30
C GLU A 24 -8.26 4.25 -5.70
N ILE A 25 -7.44 3.28 -6.11
CA ILE A 25 -7.64 2.57 -7.37
C ILE A 25 -8.54 1.36 -7.10
N ARG A 26 -9.79 1.43 -7.58
CA ARG A 26 -10.76 0.35 -7.41
C ARG A 26 -10.64 -0.67 -8.54
N VAL A 27 -10.27 -1.90 -8.18
CA VAL A 27 -10.24 -3.02 -9.11
C VAL A 27 -11.51 -3.85 -8.94
N LYS A 28 -12.31 -4.00 -10.01
CA LYS A 28 -13.42 -4.97 -10.01
C LYS A 28 -12.83 -6.38 -10.02
N VAL A 29 -13.25 -7.24 -9.10
CA VAL A 29 -12.69 -8.60 -8.93
C VAL A 29 -13.70 -9.70 -9.29
N ALA A 30 -14.99 -9.48 -9.01
CA ALA A 30 -16.03 -10.48 -9.23
C ALA A 30 -16.11 -10.93 -10.70
N GLY A 31 -16.08 -12.24 -10.92
CA GLY A 31 -16.20 -12.86 -12.24
C GLY A 31 -14.98 -12.71 -13.16
N ARG A 32 -13.90 -12.07 -12.70
CA ARG A 32 -12.69 -11.89 -13.52
C ARG A 32 -11.65 -12.98 -13.25
N PRO A 33 -10.88 -13.39 -14.26
CA PRO A 33 -9.78 -14.32 -14.07
C PRO A 33 -8.67 -13.70 -13.22
N ALA A 34 -8.04 -14.54 -12.39
CA ALA A 34 -6.95 -14.13 -11.49
C ALA A 34 -5.82 -13.38 -12.21
N ALA A 35 -5.53 -13.77 -13.46
CA ALA A 35 -4.54 -13.11 -14.29
C ALA A 35 -4.85 -11.63 -14.56
N GLU A 36 -6.10 -11.34 -14.92
CA GLU A 36 -6.55 -9.99 -15.25
C GLU A 36 -6.64 -9.12 -13.99
N VAL A 37 -7.15 -9.67 -12.89
CA VAL A 37 -7.18 -8.99 -11.59
C VAL A 37 -5.76 -8.65 -11.12
N ARG A 38 -4.82 -9.60 -11.22
CA ARG A 38 -3.42 -9.33 -10.85
C ARG A 38 -2.79 -8.26 -11.74
N ALA A 39 -3.05 -8.28 -13.04
CA ALA A 39 -2.50 -7.28 -13.96
C ALA A 39 -2.96 -5.86 -13.59
N GLU A 40 -4.24 -5.70 -13.23
CA GLU A 40 -4.76 -4.41 -12.74
C GLU A 40 -4.11 -3.99 -11.42
N ILE A 41 -3.90 -4.92 -10.47
CA ILE A 41 -3.22 -4.63 -9.21
C ILE A 41 -1.78 -4.17 -9.46
N VAL A 42 -1.06 -4.83 -10.38
CA VAL A 42 0.32 -4.44 -10.73
C VAL A 42 0.35 -3.06 -11.38
N LYS A 43 -0.60 -2.76 -12.27
CA LYS A 43 -0.72 -1.44 -12.91
C LYS A 43 -1.03 -0.34 -11.89
N ALA A 44 -1.94 -0.61 -10.96
CA ALA A 44 -2.28 0.27 -9.85
C ALA A 44 -1.07 0.53 -8.95
N ALA A 45 -0.39 -0.53 -8.51
CA ALA A 45 0.82 -0.44 -7.69
C ALA A 45 1.93 0.33 -8.41
N SER A 46 2.12 0.11 -9.72
CA SER A 46 3.11 0.84 -10.52
C SER A 46 2.87 2.35 -10.51
N THR A 47 1.60 2.76 -10.60
CA THR A 47 1.22 4.18 -10.59
C THR A 47 1.52 4.84 -9.24
N VAL A 48 1.14 4.18 -8.15
CA VAL A 48 1.36 4.68 -6.78
C VAL A 48 2.86 4.67 -6.44
N CYS A 49 3.54 3.54 -6.65
CA CYS A 49 4.96 3.41 -6.35
C CYS A 49 5.82 4.38 -7.15
N TRP A 50 5.46 4.70 -8.41
CA TRP A 50 6.23 5.68 -9.19
C TRP A 50 6.10 7.09 -8.62
N LYS A 51 4.91 7.46 -8.14
CA LYS A 51 4.71 8.76 -7.47
C LYS A 51 5.58 8.89 -6.23
N ASP A 52 5.72 7.82 -5.47
CA ASP A 52 6.47 7.83 -4.21
C ASP A 52 7.99 7.83 -4.41
N VAL A 53 8.52 7.10 -5.40
CA VAL A 53 9.97 6.92 -5.57
C VAL A 53 10.60 7.83 -6.62
N ARG A 54 9.81 8.54 -7.42
CA ARG A 54 10.34 9.43 -8.46
C ARG A 54 11.11 10.58 -7.82
N GLY A 55 12.38 10.69 -8.16
CA GLY A 55 13.28 11.71 -7.64
C GLY A 55 14.23 11.20 -6.55
N GLU A 56 14.02 9.97 -6.07
CA GLU A 56 14.94 9.31 -5.15
C GLU A 56 16.20 8.82 -5.86
N ALA A 57 17.36 8.96 -5.20
CA ALA A 57 18.66 8.51 -5.75
C ALA A 57 18.69 7.01 -6.06
N LEU A 58 17.88 6.21 -5.36
CA LEU A 58 17.76 4.76 -5.51
C LEU A 58 16.43 4.33 -6.13
N ALA A 59 15.76 5.20 -6.90
CA ALA A 59 14.45 4.91 -7.49
C ALA A 59 14.40 3.56 -8.25
N GLY A 60 15.47 3.21 -8.98
CA GLY A 60 15.56 1.93 -9.71
C GLY A 60 15.53 0.69 -8.81
N TYR A 61 15.99 0.79 -7.55
CA TYR A 61 15.92 -0.28 -6.56
C TYR A 61 14.59 -0.25 -5.79
N LEU A 62 14.12 0.94 -5.43
CA LEU A 62 12.93 1.13 -4.61
C LEU A 62 11.64 0.81 -5.36
N TYR A 63 11.58 1.18 -6.65
CA TYR A 63 10.40 0.99 -7.49
C TYR A 63 9.93 -0.48 -7.60
N PRO A 64 10.78 -1.45 -8.03
CA PRO A 64 10.37 -2.86 -8.12
C PRO A 64 10.08 -3.47 -6.74
N ALA A 65 10.78 -3.04 -5.69
CA ALA A 65 10.53 -3.49 -4.33
C ALA A 65 9.14 -3.04 -3.83
N CYS A 66 8.79 -1.78 -4.07
CA CYS A 66 7.48 -1.21 -3.75
C CYS A 66 6.37 -1.96 -4.48
N ILE A 67 6.49 -2.17 -5.81
CA ILE A 67 5.47 -2.89 -6.59
C ILE A 67 5.23 -4.28 -6.00
N ARG A 68 6.29 -5.03 -5.70
CA ARG A 68 6.15 -6.38 -5.13
C ARG A 68 5.41 -6.37 -3.80
N ALA A 69 5.81 -5.48 -2.90
CA ALA A 69 5.20 -5.39 -1.57
C ALA A 69 3.71 -5.02 -1.69
N SER A 70 3.39 -3.99 -2.47
CA SER A 70 2.03 -3.52 -2.70
C SER A 70 1.14 -4.56 -3.38
N VAL A 71 1.66 -5.29 -4.37
CA VAL A 71 0.89 -6.35 -5.05
C VAL A 71 0.62 -7.51 -4.08
N ASN A 72 1.62 -7.95 -3.31
CA ASN A 72 1.45 -9.04 -2.36
C ASN A 72 0.45 -8.69 -1.25
N ASP A 73 0.52 -7.47 -0.72
CA ASP A 73 -0.43 -6.96 0.27
C ASP A 73 -1.86 -6.87 -0.28
N ALA A 74 -2.03 -6.33 -1.48
CA ALA A 74 -3.34 -6.27 -2.14
C ALA A 74 -3.94 -7.66 -2.41
N VAL A 75 -3.12 -8.60 -2.88
CA VAL A 75 -3.55 -9.99 -3.10
C VAL A 75 -3.97 -10.66 -1.78
N ALA A 76 -3.21 -10.45 -0.69
CA ALA A 76 -3.55 -10.99 0.62
C ALA A 76 -4.90 -10.45 1.14
N LYS A 77 -5.17 -9.16 0.94
CA LYS A 77 -6.43 -8.51 1.35
C LYS A 77 -7.65 -8.99 0.57
N LEU A 78 -7.48 -9.44 -0.67
CA LEU A 78 -8.57 -9.94 -1.50
C LEU A 78 -9.03 -11.35 -1.12
N ASN A 79 -8.26 -12.08 -0.30
CA ASN A 79 -8.58 -13.41 0.22
C ASN A 79 -9.09 -14.40 -0.84
N SER A 80 -8.48 -14.37 -2.03
CA SER A 80 -8.85 -15.22 -3.18
C SER A 80 -7.77 -16.27 -3.41
N PRO A 81 -8.01 -17.57 -3.15
CA PRO A 81 -7.02 -18.62 -3.31
C PRO A 81 -6.45 -18.70 -4.73
N ALA A 82 -7.31 -18.52 -5.74
CA ALA A 82 -6.90 -18.53 -7.14
C ALA A 82 -5.96 -17.35 -7.48
N LEU A 83 -6.23 -16.16 -6.93
CA LEU A 83 -5.38 -15.00 -7.11
C LEU A 83 -4.06 -15.15 -6.37
N THR A 84 -4.08 -15.67 -5.14
CA THR A 84 -2.87 -15.96 -4.35
C THR A 84 -1.97 -16.96 -5.06
N ALA A 85 -2.53 -18.07 -5.56
CA ALA A 85 -1.79 -19.07 -6.33
C ALA A 85 -1.20 -18.46 -7.63
N TYR A 86 -2.00 -17.68 -8.36
CA TYR A 86 -1.54 -17.01 -9.58
C TYR A 86 -0.41 -16.01 -9.29
N ASN A 87 -0.50 -15.24 -8.20
CA ASN A 87 0.53 -14.28 -7.81
C ASN A 87 1.82 -14.97 -7.35
N ALA A 88 1.73 -16.10 -6.64
CA ALA A 88 2.91 -16.87 -6.26
C ALA A 88 3.65 -17.46 -7.47
N ALA A 89 2.90 -17.95 -8.48
CA ALA A 89 3.46 -18.46 -9.73
C ALA A 89 4.02 -17.35 -10.64
N ASN A 90 3.56 -16.11 -10.46
CA ASN A 90 3.95 -14.96 -11.27
C ASN A 90 4.33 -13.79 -10.33
N PRO A 91 5.55 -13.73 -9.77
CA PRO A 91 5.94 -12.61 -8.91
C PRO A 91 6.06 -11.30 -9.72
N ALA A 92 5.68 -10.17 -9.11
CA ALA A 92 5.64 -8.86 -9.78
C ALA A 92 7.02 -8.22 -10.07
N VAL A 93 8.11 -9.00 -10.07
CA VAL A 93 9.50 -8.50 -10.15
C VAL A 93 10.35 -9.27 -11.15
N VAL A 94 9.77 -9.84 -12.20
CA VAL A 94 10.60 -10.26 -13.33
C VAL A 94 10.82 -9.05 -14.24
N SER A 95 11.66 -8.13 -13.76
CA SER A 95 12.51 -7.36 -14.67
C SER A 95 13.41 -8.40 -15.36
N ARG A 96 13.10 -8.73 -16.61
CA ARG A 96 14.15 -9.14 -17.55
C ARG A 96 14.70 -7.89 -18.20
#